data_AF-A0A382RS24-F1
#
_entry.id   AF-A0A382RS24-F1
#
_cell.length_a   1.000
_cell.length_b   1.000
_cell.length_c   1.000
_cell.angle_alpha   90.00
_cell.angle_beta   90.00
_cell.angle_gamma   90.00
#
_symmetry.space_group_name_H-M   'P 1'
#
loop_
_entity.id
_entity.type
_entity.pdbx_description
1 polymer ?
#
loop_
_entity_poly.entity_id
_entity_poly.type
_entity_poly.pdbx_seq_one_letter_code
_entity_poly.pdbx_strand_id
1 'polypeptide(L)' 'MVEWTLPAMQIHVNKDGQQIGPYDLEQVNQYLEQGSLLPTDPAWHEGLDGWVPLNQVEGVVVPGASAPPPFDPDSF' A
#
# COMPACT_ATOMS: atom_id res chain seq x y z
N MET A 1 30.29 1.52 10.70
CA MET A 1 28.82 1.42 10.60
C MET A 1 28.49 1.82 9.18
N VAL A 2 28.39 0.83 8.32
CA VAL A 2 27.86 1.03 6.97
C VAL A 2 26.39 0.70 7.15
N GLU A 3 25.56 1.73 7.21
CA GLU A 3 24.11 1.58 7.10
C GLU A 3 23.83 1.14 5.67
N TRP A 4 24.02 -0.16 5.38
CA TRP A 4 23.48 -0.73 4.16
C TRP A 4 21.98 -0.84 4.38
N THR A 5 21.25 0.25 4.14
CA THR A 5 19.82 0.17 3.90
C THR A 5 19.66 -0.72 2.68
N LEU A 6 19.02 -1.88 2.83
CA LEU A 6 18.59 -2.72 1.70
C LEU A 6 17.88 -1.82 0.67
N PRO A 7 17.88 -2.16 -0.64
CA PRO A 7 17.07 -1.42 -1.60
C PRO A 7 15.59 -1.60 -1.22
N ALA A 8 15.11 -0.70 -0.37
CA ALA A 8 13.75 -0.70 0.11
C ALA A 8 12.87 -0.26 -1.07
N MET A 9 11.77 -0.97 -1.25
CA MET A 9 10.74 -0.61 -2.21
C MET A 9 10.26 0.82 -1.90
N GLN A 10 10.52 1.77 -2.79
CA GLN A 10 10.19 3.18 -2.61
C GLN A 10 8.76 3.45 -3.06
N ILE A 11 7.82 3.40 -2.12
CA ILE A 11 6.38 3.56 -2.37
C ILE A 11 5.99 5.02 -2.19
N HIS A 12 5.56 5.66 -3.27
CA HIS A 12 4.89 6.95 -3.25
C HIS A 12 3.40 6.75 -3.02
N VAL A 13 2.78 7.58 -2.19
CA VAL A 13 1.34 7.51 -1.93
C VAL A 13 0.71 8.86 -2.26
N ASN A 14 -0.39 8.87 -2.99
CA ASN A 14 -1.20 10.04 -3.25
C ASN A 14 -2.33 10.07 -2.22
N LYS A 15 -2.24 10.99 -1.27
CA LYS A 15 -3.25 11.20 -0.24
C LYS A 15 -3.91 12.56 -0.48
N ASP A 16 -5.23 12.55 -0.69
CA ASP A 16 -6.02 13.77 -0.90
C ASP A 16 -5.49 14.69 -2.02
N GLY A 17 -4.90 14.10 -3.08
CA GLY A 17 -4.30 14.84 -4.19
C GLY A 17 -2.85 15.30 -3.95
N GLN A 18 -2.29 15.03 -2.77
CA GLN A 18 -0.89 15.29 -2.44
C GLN A 18 -0.07 14.01 -2.47
N GLN A 19 1.00 14.00 -3.27
CA GLN A 19 1.97 12.92 -3.24
C GLN A 19 2.88 13.07 -2.02
N ILE A 20 2.93 12.02 -1.21
CA ILE A 20 3.77 11.87 -0.02
C ILE A 20 4.70 10.65 -0.15
N GLY A 21 5.78 10.62 0.62
CA GLY A 21 6.85 9.62 0.53
C GLY A 21 8.07 10.08 -0.29
N PRO A 22 8.92 9.15 -0.77
CA PRO A 22 8.73 7.70 -0.77
C PRO A 22 8.81 7.09 0.63
N TYR A 23 8.02 6.04 0.85
CA TYR A 23 8.00 5.22 2.05
C TYR A 23 8.43 3.80 1.74
N ASP A 24 9.03 3.14 2.71
CA ASP A 24 9.27 1.70 2.63
C ASP A 24 7.97 0.93 2.86
N LEU A 25 7.94 -0.34 2.46
CA LEU A 25 6.81 -1.23 2.71
C LEU A 25 6.42 -1.31 4.20
N GLU A 26 7.42 -1.38 5.08
CA GLU A 26 7.20 -1.43 6.53
C GLU A 26 6.53 -0.14 7.05
N GLN A 27 7.00 1.02 6.59
CA GLN A 27 6.40 2.31 6.93
C GLN A 27 4.96 2.41 6.43
N VAL A 28 4.69 1.98 5.20
CA VAL A 28 3.34 1.92 4.62
C VAL A 28 2.41 1.07 5.49
N ASN A 29 2.85 -0.13 5.88
CA ASN A 29 2.07 -1.00 6.76
C ASN A 29 1.82 -0.35 8.12
N GLN A 30 2.84 0.24 8.73
CA GLN A 30 2.69 0.97 10.00
C GLN A 30 1.70 2.13 9.89
N TYR A 31 1.70 2.88 8.77
CA TYR A 31 0.75 3.96 8.57
C TYR A 31 -0.69 3.49 8.30
N LEU A 32 -0.85 2.33 7.65
CA LEU A 32 -2.15 1.67 7.48
C LEU A 32 -2.70 1.18 8.83
N GLU A 33 -1.84 0.59 9.67
CA GLU A 33 -2.18 0.19 11.04
C GLU A 33 -2.59 1.37 11.92
N GLN A 34 -1.93 2.51 11.76
CA GLN A 34 -2.28 3.76 12.46
C GLN A 34 -3.51 4.46 11.86
N GLY A 35 -4.00 4.02 10.69
CA GLY A 35 -5.08 4.69 9.95
C GLY A 35 -4.70 6.05 9.35
N SER A 36 -3.39 6.36 9.28
CA SER A 36 -2.89 7.58 8.61
C SER A 36 -2.95 7.44 7.10
N LEU A 37 -2.71 6.24 6.58
CA LEU A 37 -2.97 5.86 5.20
C LEU A 37 -4.21 4.98 5.13
N LEU A 38 -4.92 5.05 4.00
CA LEU A 38 -6.04 4.18 3.69
C LEU A 38 -5.62 3.12 2.68
N PRO A 39 -6.16 1.89 2.76
CA PRO A 39 -5.90 0.84 1.77
C PRO A 39 -6.30 1.24 0.34
N THR A 40 -7.18 2.23 0.21
CA THR A 40 -7.66 2.77 -1.06
C THR A 40 -6.85 3.95 -1.57
N ASP A 41 -5.94 4.50 -0.76
CA ASP A 41 -5.08 5.60 -1.20
C ASP A 41 -4.20 5.12 -2.37
N PRO A 42 -4.18 5.83 -3.52
CA PRO A 42 -3.34 5.46 -4.64
C PRO A 42 -1.87 5.46 -4.25
N ALA A 43 -1.14 4.44 -4.67
CA ALA A 43 0.28 4.27 -4.46
C ALA A 43 0.99 3.83 -5.72
N TRP A 44 2.25 4.19 -5.83
CA TRP A 44 3.11 3.82 -6.95
C TRP A 44 4.52 3.55 -6.44
N HIS A 45 5.18 2.56 -7.02
CA HIS A 45 6.59 2.32 -6.80
C HIS A 45 7.25 1.96 -8.13
N GLU A 46 8.57 2.04 -8.18
CA GLU A 46 9.34 1.60 -9.33
C GLU A 46 9.00 0.14 -9.65
N GLY A 47 8.58 -0.13 -10.90
CA GLY A 47 8.12 -1.44 -11.37
C GLY A 47 6.63 -1.52 -11.67
N LEU A 48 5.81 -0.56 -11.22
CA LEU A 48 4.38 -0.50 -11.60
C LEU A 48 4.15 0.34 -12.86
N ASP A 49 3.22 -0.11 -13.71
CA ASP A 49 2.73 0.64 -14.88
C ASP A 49 2.00 1.95 -14.52
N GLY A 50 1.53 2.09 -13.28
CA GLY A 50 0.82 3.28 -12.82
C GLY A 50 0.36 3.18 -11.37
N TRP A 51 -0.35 4.22 -10.91
CA TRP A 51 -0.85 4.29 -9.53
C TRP A 51 -1.92 3.21 -9.30
N VAL A 52 -1.70 2.38 -8.29
CA VAL A 52 -2.62 1.33 -7.84
C VAL A 52 -2.97 1.59 -6.37
N PRO A 53 -4.16 1.23 -5.87
CA PRO A 53 -4.45 1.41 -4.45
C PRO A 53 -3.47 0.64 -3.55
N LEU A 54 -3.18 1.16 -2.36
CA LEU A 54 -2.23 0.56 -1.40
C LEU A 54 -2.48 -0.93 -1.14
N ASN A 55 -3.74 -1.37 -1.09
CA ASN A 55 -4.08 -2.78 -0.90
C ASN A 55 -3.73 -3.71 -2.07
N GLN A 56 -3.36 -3.16 -3.23
CA GLN A 56 -2.88 -3.90 -4.39
C GLN A 56 -1.34 -3.88 -4.51
N VAL A 57 -0.66 -3.07 -3.69
CA VAL A 57 0.81 -3.07 -3.65
C VAL A 57 1.29 -4.34 -2.97
N GLU A 58 2.24 -5.03 -3.60
CA GLU A 58 2.76 -6.30 -3.08
C GLU A 58 3.40 -6.13 -1.70
N GLY A 59 3.03 -7.01 -0.77
CA GLY A 59 3.54 -7.00 0.61
C GLY A 59 2.82 -6.04 1.57
N VAL A 60 1.85 -5.26 1.09
CA VAL A 60 1.05 -4.39 1.95
C VAL A 60 0.08 -5.23 2.78
N VAL A 61 0.06 -4.97 4.09
CA VAL A 61 -0.83 -5.63 5.07
C VAL A 61 -1.89 -4.63 5.48
N VAL A 62 -3.14 -4.93 5.11
CA VAL A 62 -4.29 -4.09 5.39
C VAL A 62 -5.04 -4.59 6.63
N PRO A 63 -5.05 -3.82 7.73
CA PRO A 63 -5.72 -4.23 8.96
C PRO A 63 -7.24 -4.25 8.75
N GLY A 64 -7.86 -5.40 9.01
CA GLY A 64 -9.32 -5.56 8.90
C GLY A 64 -9.83 -5.91 7.50
N ALA A 65 -8.97 -6.04 6.48
CA ALA A 65 -9.35 -6.70 5.24
C ALA A 65 -9.42 -8.22 5.48
N SER A 66 -10.48 -8.66 6.15
CA SER A 66 -11.02 -9.99 5.85
C SER A 66 -11.26 -9.99 4.35
N ALA A 67 -10.73 -10.99 3.64
CA ALA A 67 -10.82 -11.14 2.19
C ALA A 67 -12.16 -10.61 1.65
N PRO A 68 -12.21 -9.99 0.45
CA PRO A 68 -13.50 -9.69 -0.17
C PRO A 68 -14.34 -10.96 -0.06
N PRO A 69 -15.61 -10.87 0.40
CA PRO A 69 -16.45 -12.05 0.43
C PRO A 69 -16.29 -12.73 -0.92
N PRO A 70 -16.12 -14.06 -0.98
CA PRO A 70 -16.06 -14.75 -2.26
C PRO A 70 -17.20 -14.18 -3.08
N PHE A 71 -16.90 -13.69 -4.28
CA PHE A 71 -17.95 -13.28 -5.20
C PHE A 71 -18.82 -14.53 -5.34
N ASP A 72 -19.97 -14.56 -4.68
CA ASP A 72 -20.90 -15.67 -4.73
C ASP A 72 -21.73 -15.45 -6.00
N PRO A 73 -21.39 -16.09 -7.15
CA PRO A 73 -22.16 -15.92 -8.38
C PRO A 73 -23.58 -16.50 -8.28
N ASP A 74 -23.92 -17.15 -7.15
CA ASP A 74 -25.19 -17.83 -6.88
C ASP A 74 -26.21 -16.93 -6.13
N SER A 75 -25.90 -15.65 -5.91
CA SER A 75 -26.91 -14.66 -5.46
C SER A 75 -27.68 -14.08 -6.66
N PHE A 76 -28.51 -14.90 -7.31
CA PHE A 76 -29.58 -14.49 -8.23
C PHE A 76 -30.79 -15.41 -8.13
#